data_AF-A0A0Q9Y807-F1
#
_entry.id   AF-A0A0Q9Y807-F1
#
_cell.length_a   1.000
_cell.length_b   1.000
_cell.length_c   1.000
_cell.angle_alpha   90.00
_cell.angle_beta   90.00
_cell.angle_gamma   90.00
#
_symmetry.space_group_name_H-M   'P 1'
#
loop_
_entity.id
_entity.type
_entity.pdbx_description
1 polymer ?
#
loop_
_entity_poly.entity_id
_entity_poly.type
_entity_poly.pdbx_seq_one_letter_code
_entity_poly.pdbx_strand_id
1 'polypeptide(L)'
;MEAVSIDKKILPSNVILISTLTNHVLTYYNFIKDSFSRISSFNRIATEIKLMYIKLETIESDQNTIVEQLADWILLHTKKTANHKEACKIIVAFFVQNCEVFNEIT
;
A
#
# COMPACT_ATOMS: atom_id res chain seq x y z
N MET A 1 -4.80 -14.77 3.00
CA MET A 1 -5.06 -13.35 2.67
C MET A 1 -5.97 -13.35 1.48
N GLU A 2 -7.21 -12.91 1.65
CA GLU A 2 -8.12 -12.70 0.54
C GLU A 2 -7.84 -11.31 -0.03
N ALA A 3 -7.44 -11.26 -1.28
CA ALA A 3 -7.19 -10.01 -1.98
C ALA A 3 -8.53 -9.38 -2.37
N VAL A 4 -8.66 -8.08 -2.12
CA VAL A 4 -9.85 -7.30 -2.45
C VAL A 4 -9.47 -6.32 -3.53
N SER A 5 -10.37 -6.14 -4.50
CA SER A 5 -10.14 -5.22 -5.60
C SER A 5 -10.01 -3.77 -5.11
N ILE A 6 -9.09 -3.01 -5.72
CA ILE A 6 -8.72 -1.65 -5.30
C ILE A 6 -9.93 -0.70 -5.31
N ASP A 7 -10.83 -0.86 -6.28
CA ASP A 7 -12.07 -0.10 -6.43
C ASP A 7 -13.06 -0.31 -5.27
N LYS A 8 -12.88 -1.37 -4.47
CA LYS A 8 -13.63 -1.59 -3.21
C LYS A 8 -12.93 -1.01 -1.98
N LYS A 9 -11.71 -0.50 -2.11
CA LYS A 9 -10.90 0.06 -1.01
C LYS A 9 -10.76 1.58 -1.10
N ILE A 10 -10.87 2.13 -2.30
CA ILE A 10 -10.67 3.55 -2.59
C ILE A 10 -12.01 4.18 -2.97
N LEU A 11 -12.27 5.38 -2.44
CA LEU A 11 -13.48 6.14 -2.71
C LEU A 11 -13.65 6.34 -4.23
N PRO A 12 -14.85 6.14 -4.78
CA PRO A 12 -15.08 6.25 -6.23
C PRO A 12 -14.69 7.62 -6.83
N SER A 13 -14.68 8.69 -6.01
CA SER A 13 -14.22 10.03 -6.43
C SER A 13 -12.72 10.08 -6.72
N ASN A 14 -11.92 9.18 -6.15
CA ASN A 14 -10.47 9.13 -6.29
C ASN A 14 -10.05 8.29 -7.51
N VAL A 15 -10.64 8.57 -8.67
CA VAL A 15 -10.46 7.79 -9.91
C VAL A 15 -8.99 7.65 -10.34
N ILE A 16 -8.18 8.69 -10.15
CA ILE A 16 -6.74 8.67 -10.48
C ILE A 16 -6.00 7.70 -9.57
N LEU A 17 -6.33 7.70 -8.27
CA LEU A 17 -5.71 6.80 -7.29
C LEU A 17 -6.10 5.34 -7.58
N ILE A 18 -7.37 5.08 -7.87
CA ILE A 18 -7.85 3.76 -8.29
C ILE A 18 -7.05 3.26 -9.49
N SER A 19 -6.96 4.06 -10.56
CA SER A 19 -6.22 3.70 -11.78
C SER A 19 -4.74 3.43 -11.49
N THR A 20 -4.11 4.29 -10.69
CA THR A 20 -2.69 4.18 -10.35
C THR A 20 -2.39 2.91 -9.56
N LEU A 21 -3.09 2.69 -8.45
CA LEU A 21 -2.87 1.52 -7.60
C LEU A 21 -3.23 0.22 -8.33
N THR A 22 -4.28 0.22 -9.15
CA THR A 22 -4.65 -0.93 -9.98
C THR A 22 -3.53 -1.26 -10.96
N ASN A 23 -2.97 -0.26 -11.66
CA ASN A 23 -1.87 -0.49 -12.58
C ASN A 23 -0.62 -1.05 -11.87
N HIS A 24 -0.31 -0.54 -10.66
CA HIS A 24 0.81 -1.04 -9.86
C HIS A 24 0.62 -2.49 -9.47
N VAL A 25 -0.57 -2.84 -8.98
CA VAL A 25 -0.93 -4.20 -8.61
C VAL A 25 -0.83 -5.12 -9.84
N LEU A 26 -1.52 -4.80 -10.94
CA LEU A 26 -1.53 -5.64 -12.12
C LEU A 26 -0.12 -5.87 -12.70
N THR A 27 0.73 -4.85 -12.64
CA THR A 27 2.09 -4.93 -13.17
C THR A 27 3.04 -5.70 -12.25
N TYR A 28 2.94 -5.51 -10.93
CA TYR A 28 4.00 -5.93 -10.00
C TYR A 28 3.59 -6.95 -8.94
N TYR A 29 2.31 -7.32 -8.84
CA TYR A 29 1.81 -8.19 -7.75
C TYR A 29 2.61 -9.48 -7.61
N ASN A 30 2.81 -10.23 -8.71
CA ASN A 30 3.52 -11.51 -8.67
C ASN A 30 4.99 -11.34 -8.25
N PHE A 31 5.66 -10.31 -8.78
CA PHE A 31 7.04 -10.01 -8.41
C PHE A 31 7.20 -9.71 -6.92
N ILE A 32 6.27 -8.91 -6.37
CA ILE A 32 6.28 -8.55 -4.94
C ILE A 32 5.93 -9.74 -4.06
N LYS A 33 4.90 -10.51 -4.43
CA LYS A 33 4.50 -11.74 -3.74
C LYS A 33 5.65 -12.75 -3.68
N ASP A 34 6.32 -12.98 -4.79
CA ASP A 34 7.49 -13.88 -4.85
C ASP A 34 8.67 -13.35 -4.05
N SER A 35 8.85 -12.04 -3.98
CA SER A 35 9.89 -11.42 -3.17
C SER A 35 9.60 -11.58 -1.68
N PHE A 36 8.34 -11.39 -1.26
CA PHE A 36 7.92 -11.57 0.12
C PHE A 36 7.89 -13.05 0.56
N SER A 37 7.60 -13.99 -0.34
CA SER A 37 7.62 -15.43 -0.02
C SER A 37 9.02 -15.94 0.36
N ARG A 38 10.07 -15.21 -0.07
CA ARG A 38 11.48 -15.53 0.22
C ARG A 38 12.00 -14.92 1.52
N ILE A 39 11.20 -14.15 2.25
CA ILE A 39 11.62 -13.55 3.53
C ILE A 39 10.69 -13.96 4.68
N SER A 40 11.28 -14.39 5.80
CA SER A 40 10.53 -14.83 6.99
C SER A 40 9.81 -13.69 7.73
N SER A 41 10.21 -12.44 7.46
CA SER A 41 9.71 -11.26 8.17
C SER A 41 8.44 -10.65 7.58
N PHE A 42 7.80 -11.29 6.59
CA PHE A 42 6.62 -10.77 5.91
C PHE A 42 5.52 -10.32 6.89
N ASN A 43 5.12 -11.19 7.82
CA ASN A 43 4.06 -10.88 8.80
C ASN A 43 4.40 -9.66 9.67
N ARG A 44 5.68 -9.50 10.02
CA ARG A 44 6.14 -8.34 10.79
C ARG A 44 6.01 -7.06 9.98
N ILE A 45 6.47 -7.08 8.72
CA ILE A 45 6.38 -5.93 7.81
C ILE A 45 4.92 -5.54 7.55
N ALA A 46 4.06 -6.53 7.26
CA ALA A 46 2.63 -6.31 7.08
C ALA A 46 1.99 -5.66 8.31
N THR A 47 2.37 -6.12 9.52
CA THR A 47 1.91 -5.53 10.78
C THR A 47 2.39 -4.09 10.97
N GLU A 48 3.66 -3.81 10.67
CA GLU A 48 4.22 -2.45 10.78
C GLU A 48 3.51 -1.47 9.83
N ILE A 49 3.26 -1.88 8.58
CA ILE A 49 2.52 -1.08 7.60
C ILE A 49 1.08 -0.83 8.06
N LYS A 50 0.40 -1.88 8.53
CA LYS A 50 -0.97 -1.75 9.06
C LYS A 50 -1.03 -0.80 10.26
N LEU A 51 -0.08 -0.91 11.21
CA LEU A 51 -0.01 -0.01 12.36
C LEU A 51 0.26 1.43 11.94
N MET A 52 1.08 1.66 10.91
CA MET A 52 1.31 2.99 10.39
C MET A 52 0.04 3.54 9.71
N TYR A 53 -0.65 2.73 8.91
CA TYR A 53 -1.93 3.10 8.31
C TYR A 53 -2.97 3.51 9.36
N ILE A 54 -3.15 2.70 10.41
CA ILE A 54 -4.07 3.01 11.52
C ILE A 54 -3.72 4.34 12.19
N LYS A 55 -2.44 4.68 12.31
CA LYS A 55 -2.03 6.00 12.84
C LYS A 55 -2.43 7.13 11.89
N LEU A 56 -2.23 6.96 10.59
CA LEU A 56 -2.53 7.98 9.59
C LEU A 56 -4.03 8.21 9.42
N GLU A 57 -4.85 7.16 9.37
CA GLU A 57 -6.31 7.29 9.19
C GLU A 57 -6.99 8.06 10.34
N THR A 58 -6.35 8.16 11.51
CA THR A 58 -6.90 8.95 12.64
C THR A 58 -6.71 10.45 12.49
N ILE A 59 -5.81 10.90 11.60
CA ILE A 59 -5.44 12.32 11.43
C ILE A 59 -5.59 12.82 9.99
N GLU A 60 -5.69 11.92 9.02
CA GLU A 60 -5.83 12.20 7.60
C GLU A 60 -7.01 11.43 7.03
N SER A 61 -7.76 12.07 6.14
CA SER A 61 -8.95 11.50 5.48
C SER A 61 -8.77 11.35 3.97
N ASP A 62 -7.81 12.08 3.38
CA ASP A 62 -7.49 11.96 1.97
C ASP A 62 -6.67 10.70 1.69
N GLN A 63 -7.25 9.76 0.95
CA GLN A 63 -6.64 8.47 0.68
C GLN A 63 -5.36 8.57 -0.14
N ASN A 64 -5.27 9.58 -1.03
CA ASN A 64 -4.05 9.81 -1.80
C ASN A 64 -2.91 10.26 -0.89
N THR A 65 -3.18 11.19 0.03
CA THR A 65 -2.24 11.68 1.03
C THR A 65 -1.79 10.55 1.97
N ILE A 66 -2.70 9.67 2.40
CA ILE A 66 -2.33 8.48 3.20
C ILE A 66 -1.38 7.57 2.43
N VAL A 67 -1.66 7.29 1.14
CA VAL A 67 -0.78 6.47 0.29
C VAL A 67 0.60 7.11 0.14
N GLU A 68 0.66 8.43 -0.06
CA GLU A 68 1.91 9.17 -0.12
C GLU A 68 2.70 9.05 1.20
N GLN A 69 2.04 9.30 2.33
CA GLN A 69 2.68 9.25 3.64
C GLN A 69 3.16 7.84 4.00
N LEU A 70 2.41 6.78 3.65
CA LEU A 70 2.87 5.40 3.79
C LEU A 70 4.10 5.12 2.93
N ALA A 71 4.13 5.60 1.69
CA ALA A 71 5.28 5.44 0.82
C ALA A 71 6.51 6.22 1.35
N ASP A 72 6.33 7.40 1.93
CA ASP A 72 7.41 8.14 2.61
C ASP A 72 7.92 7.41 3.83
N TRP A 73 7.00 6.82 4.61
CA TRP A 73 7.35 6.04 5.79
C TRP A 73 8.21 4.82 5.41
N ILE A 74 7.85 4.08 4.36
CA ILE A 74 8.66 2.95 3.84
C ILE A 74 10.02 3.45 3.36
N LEU A 75 10.05 4.55 2.60
CA LEU A 75 11.28 5.13 2.07
C LEU A 75 12.27 5.49 3.19
N LEU A 76 11.76 6.14 4.25
CA LEU A 76 12.55 6.52 5.42
C LEU A 76 13.05 5.29 6.19
N HIS A 77 12.19 4.29 6.43
CA HIS A 77 12.55 3.08 7.18
C HIS A 77 13.58 2.22 6.43
N THR A 78 13.54 2.23 5.10
CA THR A 78 14.51 1.51 4.26
C THR A 78 15.78 2.30 3.99
N LYS A 79 15.87 3.57 4.45
CA LYS A 79 16.98 4.49 4.22
C LYS A 79 17.34 4.62 2.73
N LYS A 80 16.32 4.55 1.86
CA LYS A 80 16.49 4.69 0.40
C LYS A 80 16.37 6.16 -0.01
N THR A 81 16.90 6.46 -1.19
CA THR A 81 16.85 7.80 -1.78
C THR A 81 15.47 8.05 -2.42
N ALA A 82 15.10 9.32 -2.58
CA ALA A 82 13.82 9.74 -3.16
C ALA A 82 13.45 9.06 -4.50
N ASN A 83 14.44 8.64 -5.29
CA ASN A 83 14.23 7.90 -6.55
C ASN A 83 13.53 6.54 -6.36
N HIS A 84 13.44 6.03 -5.12
CA HIS A 84 12.73 4.79 -4.79
C HIS A 84 11.30 5.03 -4.31
N LYS A 85 10.83 6.28 -4.25
CA LYS A 85 9.48 6.62 -3.78
C LYS A 85 8.41 5.88 -4.58
N GLU A 86 8.57 5.76 -5.89
CA GLU A 86 7.63 5.04 -6.74
C GLU A 86 7.58 3.55 -6.41
N ALA A 87 8.73 2.93 -6.16
CA ALA A 87 8.80 1.55 -5.68
C ALA A 87 8.08 1.39 -4.33
N CYS A 88 8.19 2.37 -3.44
CA CYS A 88 7.46 2.36 -2.16
C CYS A 88 5.94 2.45 -2.38
N LYS A 89 5.47 3.28 -3.32
CA LYS A 89 4.04 3.34 -3.69
C LYS A 89 3.53 2.02 -4.26
N ILE A 90 4.33 1.33 -5.08
CA ILE A 90 3.98 0.00 -5.58
C ILE A 90 3.84 -1.01 -4.42
N ILE A 91 4.74 -0.96 -3.43
CA ILE A 91 4.62 -1.79 -2.22
C ILE A 91 3.34 -1.44 -1.44
N VAL A 92 3.01 -0.16 -1.27
CA VAL A 92 1.75 0.26 -0.62
C VAL A 92 0.54 -0.29 -1.39
N ALA A 93 0.53 -0.23 -2.72
CA ALA A 93 -0.56 -0.77 -3.54
C ALA A 93 -0.78 -2.27 -3.30
N PHE A 94 0.29 -3.04 -3.12
CA PHE A 94 0.22 -4.45 -2.75
C PHE A 94 -0.50 -4.66 -1.40
N PHE A 95 -0.21 -3.84 -0.39
CA PHE A 95 -0.85 -3.92 0.94
C PHE A 95 -2.28 -3.34 0.98
N VAL A 96 -2.62 -2.42 0.07
CA VAL A 96 -4.02 -1.98 -0.13
C VAL A 96 -4.86 -3.15 -0.66
N GLN A 97 -4.36 -3.86 -1.68
CA GLN A 97 -5.11 -4.98 -2.26
C GLN A 97 -5.25 -6.17 -1.29
N ASN A 98 -4.21 -6.43 -0.50
CA ASN A 98 -4.16 -7.59 0.39
C ASN A 98 -4.78 -7.37 1.79
N CYS A 99 -5.47 -6.24 1.98
CA CYS A 99 -6.27 -5.88 3.16
C CYS A 99 -5.50 -5.42 4.41
N GLU A 100 -4.27 -4.96 4.28
CA GLU A 100 -3.54 -4.29 5.36
C GLU A 100 -3.78 -2.78 5.42
N VAL A 101 -4.32 -2.18 4.35
CA VAL A 101 -4.57 -0.74 4.20
C VAL A 101 -5.95 -0.49 3.59
N PHE A 102 -6.71 0.42 4.20
CA PHE A 102 -8.12 0.72 3.91
C PHE A 102 -9.11 -0.42 4.20
N ASN A 103 -10.24 -0.05 4.79
CA ASN A 103 -11.39 -0.95 4.92
C ASN A 103 -12.13 -1.05 3.58
N GLU A 104 -12.87 -2.14 3.39
CA GLU A 104 -13.78 -2.23 2.25
C GLU A 104 -14.89 -1.18 2.37
N ILE A 105 -15.22 -0.55 1.26
CA ILE A 105 -16.33 0.39 1.14
C ILE A 105 -17.58 -0.43 0.84
N THR A 106 -18.60 -0.30 1.68
CA THR A 106 -19.92 -0.94 1.53
C THR A 106 -20.83 -0.15 0.59
#